data_AF-A0A0A6ZWS8-F1
#
_entry.id   AF-A0A0A6ZWS8-F1
#
_cell.length_a   1.000
_cell.length_b   1.000
_cell.length_c   1.000
_cell.angle_alpha   90.00
_cell.angle_beta   90.00
_cell.angle_gamma   90.00
#
_symmetry.space_group_name_H-M   'P 1'
#
loop_
_entity.id
_entity.type
_entity.pdbx_description
1 polymer ?
#
loop_
_entity_poly.entity_id
_entity_poly.type
_entity_poly.pdbx_seq_one_letter_code
_entity_poly.pdbx_strand_id
1 'polypeptide(L)'
;MTTPHYATFSTDFRQILANSTVHAIISLLTRKKVMNTMEIRVFRQEDFEEVITLWERCDLLRPWNDPEMDIERKMNHDVSLFLVAEVNGEVVGTVMGGYDGHRGSAYYLGVHPEFRGRGIANALLNRLEKS
;
A
#
# COMPACT_ATOMS: atom_id res chain seq x y z
N MET A 1 -44.18 -49.49 11.76
CA MET A 1 -43.55 -48.30 12.35
C MET A 1 -42.06 -48.43 12.14
N THR A 2 -41.49 -47.73 11.16
CA THR A 2 -40.05 -47.76 10.84
C THR A 2 -39.54 -46.33 10.75
N THR A 3 -38.51 -46.04 11.54
CA THR A 3 -37.78 -44.75 11.60
C THR A 3 -36.74 -44.68 10.48
N PRO A 4 -36.42 -43.48 9.93
CA PRO A 4 -35.33 -43.35 8.96
C PRO A 4 -33.99 -43.10 9.66
N HIS A 5 -32.94 -43.80 9.22
CA HIS A 5 -31.54 -43.54 9.57
C HIS A 5 -31.01 -42.38 8.71
N TYR A 6 -30.65 -41.25 9.33
CA TYR A 6 -29.86 -40.20 8.69
C TYR A 6 -28.37 -40.51 8.85
N ALA A 7 -27.64 -40.55 7.73
CA ALA A 7 -26.19 -40.72 7.70
C ALA A 7 -25.49 -39.46 8.25
N THR A 8 -24.71 -39.61 9.31
CA THR A 8 -23.88 -38.56 9.90
C THR A 8 -22.60 -38.37 9.08
N PHE A 9 -22.61 -37.40 8.16
CA PHE A 9 -21.38 -36.82 7.60
C PHE A 9 -20.97 -35.61 8.45
N SER A 10 -20.05 -35.77 9.41
CA SER A 10 -19.54 -34.61 10.17
C SER A 10 -18.11 -34.72 10.70
N THR A 11 -17.37 -35.80 10.45
CA THR A 11 -16.06 -35.99 11.13
C THR A 11 -14.84 -35.64 10.26
N ASP A 12 -14.96 -35.56 8.94
CA ASP A 12 -13.79 -35.46 8.05
C ASP A 12 -13.18 -34.06 7.88
N PHE A 13 -14.00 -33.00 7.88
CA PHE A 13 -13.48 -31.66 7.56
C PHE A 13 -12.55 -31.09 8.63
N ARG A 14 -12.80 -31.38 9.91
CA ARG A 14 -11.95 -30.90 11.01
C ARG A 14 -10.59 -31.60 11.01
N GLN A 15 -10.54 -32.87 10.61
CA GLN A 15 -9.29 -33.63 10.50
C GLN A 15 -8.44 -33.13 9.33
N ILE A 16 -9.07 -32.79 8.20
CA ILE A 16 -8.41 -32.21 7.01
C ILE A 16 -7.81 -30.84 7.35
N LEU A 17 -8.53 -29.97 8.06
CA LEU A 17 -8.04 -28.65 8.47
C LEU A 17 -6.91 -28.70 9.51
N ALA A 18 -6.86 -29.75 10.34
CA ALA A 18 -5.80 -29.98 11.32
C ALA A 18 -4.53 -30.63 10.72
N ASN A 19 -4.58 -31.07 9.46
CA ASN A 19 -3.41 -31.61 8.77
C ASN A 19 -2.39 -30.48 8.54
N SER A 20 -1.19 -30.64 9.08
CA SER A 20 -0.09 -29.68 8.96
C SER A 20 0.25 -29.31 7.51
N THR A 21 0.04 -30.24 6.58
CA THR A 21 0.22 -30.02 5.13
C THR A 21 -0.89 -29.14 4.56
N VAL A 22 -2.13 -29.33 4.99
CA VAL A 22 -3.28 -28.51 4.56
C VAL A 22 -3.18 -27.11 5.18
N HIS A 23 -2.77 -27.00 6.45
CA HIS A 23 -2.49 -25.72 7.08
C HIS A 23 -1.34 -24.97 6.39
N ALA A 24 -0.27 -25.68 6.04
CA ALA A 24 0.84 -25.12 5.26
C ALA A 24 0.38 -24.66 3.87
N ILE A 25 -0.45 -25.44 3.17
CA ILE A 25 -1.00 -25.05 1.86
C ILE A 25 -1.93 -23.85 1.99
N ILE A 26 -2.83 -23.82 2.98
CA ILE A 26 -3.72 -22.67 3.23
C ILE A 26 -2.87 -21.43 3.56
N SER A 27 -1.85 -21.56 4.40
CA SER A 27 -0.90 -20.48 4.73
C SER A 27 -0.06 -20.03 3.52
N LEU A 28 0.36 -20.97 2.67
CA LEU A 28 1.10 -20.68 1.43
C LEU A 28 0.20 -20.01 0.38
N LEU A 29 -1.07 -20.43 0.30
CA LEU A 29 -2.08 -19.86 -0.58
C LEU A 29 -2.57 -18.50 -0.08
N THR A 30 -2.69 -18.27 1.23
CA THR A 30 -2.95 -16.93 1.78
C THR A 30 -1.74 -16.01 1.61
N ARG A 31 -0.50 -16.50 1.78
CA ARG A 31 0.72 -15.76 1.44
C ARG A 31 0.83 -15.44 -0.05
N LYS A 32 0.49 -16.37 -0.95
CA LYS A 32 0.41 -16.13 -2.42
C LYS A 32 -0.79 -15.28 -2.83
N LYS A 33 -1.85 -15.22 -2.01
CA LYS A 33 -3.04 -14.38 -2.20
C LYS A 33 -2.92 -13.03 -1.48
N VAL A 34 -1.76 -12.71 -0.88
CA VAL A 34 -1.32 -11.31 -0.86
C VAL A 34 -0.99 -10.98 -2.31
N MET A 35 -2.06 -10.66 -3.02
CA MET A 35 -2.10 -10.35 -4.44
C MET A 35 -1.28 -9.07 -4.67
N ASN A 36 -0.84 -8.86 -5.91
CA ASN A 36 -0.26 -7.61 -6.42
C ASN A 36 -1.26 -6.43 -6.34
N THR A 37 -1.79 -6.15 -5.16
CA THR A 37 -2.72 -5.05 -4.91
C THR A 37 -1.89 -3.84 -4.54
N MET A 38 -1.96 -2.82 -5.39
CA MET A 38 -1.48 -1.50 -5.05
C MET A 38 -2.33 -0.93 -3.91
N GLU A 39 -1.68 -0.55 -2.81
CA GLU A 39 -2.29 0.17 -1.69
C GLU A 39 -1.90 1.65 -1.76
N ILE A 40 -2.83 2.55 -1.47
CA ILE A 40 -2.51 3.96 -1.23
C ILE A 40 -2.72 4.25 0.25
N ARG A 41 -1.65 4.68 0.91
CA ARG A 41 -1.63 4.96 2.35
C ARG A 41 -0.87 6.23 2.67
N VAL A 42 -1.04 6.72 3.89
CA VAL A 42 -0.22 7.83 4.41
C VAL A 42 1.22 7.35 4.56
N PHE A 43 2.15 8.24 4.23
CA PHE A 43 3.58 8.09 4.47
C PHE A 43 3.87 7.77 5.94
N ARG A 44 4.89 6.94 6.18
CA ARG A 44 5.39 6.58 7.50
C ARG A 44 6.90 6.81 7.56
N GLN A 45 7.45 6.95 8.78
CA GLN A 45 8.89 7.17 8.97
C GLN A 45 9.74 6.09 8.31
N GLU A 46 9.25 4.86 8.25
CA GLU A 46 9.96 3.73 7.65
C GLU A 46 10.08 3.86 6.11
N ASP A 47 9.25 4.69 5.47
CA ASP A 47 9.29 4.91 4.02
C ASP A 47 10.36 5.95 3.62
N PHE A 48 11.02 6.61 4.58
CA PHE A 48 11.84 7.80 4.34
C PHE A 48 12.93 7.59 3.27
N GLU A 49 13.78 6.58 3.44
CA GLU A 49 14.87 6.30 2.50
C GLU A 49 14.34 5.85 1.13
N GLU A 50 13.26 5.07 1.12
CA GLU A 50 12.65 4.55 -0.10
C GLU A 50 12.01 5.67 -0.93
N VAL A 51 11.37 6.63 -0.28
CA VAL A 51 10.78 7.81 -0.91
C VAL A 51 11.83 8.73 -1.51
N ILE A 52 12.93 9.00 -0.81
CA ILE A 52 14.03 9.81 -1.36
C ILE A 52 14.62 9.13 -2.59
N THR A 53 14.87 7.81 -2.50
CA THR A 53 15.35 7.01 -3.62
C THR A 53 14.38 7.05 -4.81
N LEU A 54 13.07 6.98 -4.55
CA LEU A 54 12.03 7.11 -5.57
C LEU A 54 12.06 8.50 -6.23
N TRP A 55 12.24 9.57 -5.46
CA TRP A 55 12.31 10.93 -5.98
C TRP A 55 13.55 11.17 -6.85
N GLU A 56 14.68 10.59 -6.48
CA GLU A 56 15.88 10.59 -7.32
C GLU A 56 15.62 9.89 -8.65
N ARG A 57 15.03 8.67 -8.63
CA ARG A 57 14.66 7.90 -9.83
C ARG A 57 13.60 8.59 -10.71
N CYS A 58 12.84 9.51 -10.14
CA CYS A 58 11.83 10.29 -10.84
C CYS A 58 12.32 11.68 -11.27
N ASP A 59 13.60 11.99 -11.06
CA ASP A 59 14.19 13.32 -11.34
C ASP A 59 13.46 14.47 -10.65
N LEU A 60 12.95 14.24 -9.43
CA LEU A 60 12.19 15.24 -8.66
C LEU A 60 13.06 16.08 -7.72
N LEU A 61 14.28 15.62 -7.41
CA LEU A 61 15.20 16.34 -6.54
C LEU A 61 15.75 17.59 -7.24
N ARG A 62 15.93 18.67 -6.47
CA ARG A 62 16.49 19.94 -6.96
C ARG A 62 17.55 20.46 -6.01
N PRO A 63 18.65 21.07 -6.50
CA PRO A 63 19.74 21.52 -5.63
C PRO A 63 19.34 22.52 -4.54
N TRP A 64 18.23 23.23 -4.73
CA TRP A 64 17.72 24.23 -3.77
C TRP A 64 16.70 23.67 -2.78
N ASN A 65 16.28 22.41 -2.92
CA ASN A 65 15.36 21.74 -2.01
C ASN A 65 16.03 20.50 -1.42
N ASP A 66 16.29 20.53 -0.13
CA ASP A 66 16.72 19.36 0.62
C ASP A 66 15.50 18.45 0.87
N PRO A 67 15.46 17.23 0.27
CA PRO A 67 14.32 16.33 0.43
C PRO A 67 14.13 15.86 1.87
N GLU A 68 15.20 15.73 2.66
CA GLU A 68 15.11 15.30 4.06
C GLU A 68 14.39 16.37 4.87
N MET A 69 14.81 17.63 4.72
CA MET A 69 14.15 18.76 5.38
C MET A 69 12.69 18.93 4.95
N ASP A 70 12.37 18.70 3.67
CA ASP A 70 11.00 18.80 3.19
C ASP A 70 10.10 17.71 3.79
N ILE A 71 10.60 16.47 3.93
CA ILE A 71 9.88 15.40 4.61
C ILE A 71 9.70 15.72 6.10
N GLU A 72 10.76 16.15 6.78
CA GLU A 72 10.68 16.53 8.21
C GLU A 72 9.68 17.66 8.46
N ARG A 73 9.70 18.71 7.64
CA ARG A 73 8.71 19.80 7.70
C ARG A 73 7.30 19.25 7.54
N LYS A 74 7.11 18.32 6.60
CA LYS A 74 5.79 17.73 6.34
C LYS A 74 5.31 16.90 7.54
N MET A 75 6.19 16.10 8.14
CA MET A 75 5.87 15.32 9.34
C MET A 75 5.53 16.20 10.55
N ASN A 76 6.25 17.30 10.73
CA ASN A 76 6.03 18.22 11.85
C ASN A 76 4.78 19.09 11.69
N HIS A 77 4.36 19.37 10.44
CA HIS A 77 3.19 20.19 10.17
C HIS A 77 1.90 19.36 10.11
N ASP A 78 1.83 18.46 9.12
CA ASP A 78 0.70 17.54 8.94
C ASP A 78 1.06 16.51 7.86
N VAL A 79 1.29 15.26 8.28
CA VAL A 79 1.64 14.15 7.39
C VAL A 79 0.43 13.54 6.68
N SER A 80 -0.80 13.83 7.12
CA SER A 80 -2.01 13.11 6.67
C SER A 80 -2.27 13.18 5.17
N LEU A 81 -1.77 14.23 4.51
CA LEU A 81 -1.87 14.45 3.06
C LEU A 81 -0.62 14.04 2.29
N PHE A 82 0.39 13.46 2.94
CA PHE A 82 1.52 12.85 2.27
C PHE A 82 1.23 11.38 2.01
N LEU A 83 0.97 11.04 0.74
CA LEU A 83 0.53 9.70 0.33
C LEU A 83 1.62 8.96 -0.44
N VAL A 84 1.69 7.67 -0.19
CA VAL A 84 2.52 6.71 -0.93
C VAL A 84 1.63 5.67 -1.61
N ALA A 85 2.04 5.21 -2.77
CA ALA A 85 1.50 4.03 -3.42
C ALA A 85 2.46 2.87 -3.20
N GLU A 86 2.01 1.83 -2.50
CA GLU A 86 2.77 0.63 -2.20
C GLU A 86 2.32 -0.52 -3.11
N VAL A 87 3.26 -1.25 -3.70
CA VAL A 87 3.00 -2.49 -4.45
C VAL A 87 3.95 -3.55 -3.92
N ASN A 88 3.41 -4.67 -3.44
CA ASN A 88 4.19 -5.80 -2.92
C ASN A 88 5.18 -5.42 -1.81
N GLY A 89 4.85 -4.44 -0.97
CA GLY A 89 5.74 -3.96 0.10
C GLY A 89 6.71 -2.84 -0.31
N GLU A 90 6.73 -2.44 -1.58
CA GLU A 90 7.63 -1.40 -2.10
C GLU A 90 6.86 -0.11 -2.41
N VAL A 91 7.39 1.03 -2.01
CA VAL A 91 6.86 2.36 -2.37
C VAL A 91 7.23 2.68 -3.82
N VAL A 92 6.22 2.65 -4.69
CA VAL A 92 6.38 2.84 -6.15
C VAL A 92 5.83 4.17 -6.65
N GLY A 93 5.20 4.96 -5.77
CA GLY A 93 4.68 6.28 -6.11
C GLY A 93 4.44 7.15 -4.88
N THR A 94 4.49 8.46 -5.08
CA THR A 94 4.28 9.45 -4.01
C THR A 94 3.46 10.62 -4.51
N VAL A 95 2.73 11.27 -3.60
CA VAL A 95 2.27 12.65 -3.74
C VAL A 95 2.28 13.32 -2.37
N MET A 96 2.95 14.47 -2.26
CA MET A 96 2.96 15.28 -1.05
C MET A 96 1.90 16.37 -1.17
N GLY A 97 0.72 16.11 -0.62
CA GLY A 97 -0.38 17.06 -0.59
C GLY A 97 -0.27 18.07 0.56
N GLY A 98 -0.89 19.23 0.41
CA GLY A 98 -0.99 20.24 1.47
C GLY A 98 -2.27 21.07 1.36
N TYR A 99 -2.73 21.61 2.48
CA TYR A 99 -3.86 22.52 2.55
C TYR A 99 -3.50 23.74 3.41
N ASP A 100 -3.63 24.94 2.84
CA ASP A 100 -3.26 26.19 3.51
C ASP A 100 -4.44 26.89 4.21
N GLY A 101 -5.61 26.25 4.27
CA GLY A 101 -6.86 26.84 4.75
C GLY A 101 -7.75 27.45 3.66
N HIS A 102 -7.25 27.53 2.42
CA HIS A 102 -7.98 28.07 1.27
C HIS A 102 -7.83 27.21 0.00
N ARG A 103 -6.64 26.64 -0.24
CA ARG A 103 -6.29 25.88 -1.45
C ARG A 103 -5.59 24.58 -1.11
N GLY A 104 -5.92 23.54 -1.87
CA GLY A 104 -5.14 22.32 -1.94
C GLY A 104 -3.92 22.50 -2.84
N SER A 105 -2.83 21.81 -2.50
CA SER A 105 -1.60 21.76 -3.29
C SER A 105 -1.09 20.32 -3.37
N ALA A 106 -0.37 20.00 -4.43
CA ALA A 106 0.26 18.69 -4.64
C ALA A 106 1.70 18.91 -5.13
N TYR A 107 2.66 18.39 -4.38
CA TYR A 107 4.08 18.41 -4.68
C TYR A 107 4.61 16.99 -4.78
N TYR A 108 5.83 16.83 -5.32
CA TYR A 108 6.54 15.53 -5.36
C TYR A 108 5.68 14.37 -5.91
N LEU A 109 4.85 14.63 -6.93
CA LEU A 109 4.10 13.59 -7.62
C LEU A 109 5.07 12.77 -8.49
N GLY A 110 5.38 11.56 -8.04
CA GLY A 110 6.31 10.66 -8.71
C GLY A 110 5.76 9.24 -8.81
N VAL A 111 6.11 8.55 -9.90
CA VAL A 111 5.84 7.10 -10.07
C VAL A 111 7.11 6.46 -10.62
N HIS A 112 7.56 5.40 -9.95
CA HIS A 112 8.74 4.62 -10.33
C HIS A 112 8.66 4.26 -11.82
N PRO A 113 9.74 4.44 -12.61
CA PRO A 113 9.71 4.27 -14.06
C PRO A 113 9.08 2.95 -14.53
N GLU A 114 9.39 1.85 -13.86
CA GLU A 114 8.88 0.51 -14.20
C GLU A 114 7.40 0.29 -13.85
N PHE A 115 6.81 1.15 -13.03
CA PHE A 115 5.42 1.08 -12.59
C PHE A 115 4.50 2.10 -13.29
N ARG A 116 5.04 2.86 -14.26
CA ARG A 116 4.27 3.79 -15.09
C ARG A 116 3.30 3.07 -16.03
N GLY A 117 2.30 3.79 -16.53
CA GLY A 117 1.25 3.23 -17.41
C GLY A 117 0.20 2.37 -16.68
N ARG A 118 0.26 2.31 -15.34
CA ARG A 118 -0.64 1.49 -14.51
C ARG A 118 -1.69 2.30 -13.73
N GLY A 119 -1.81 3.61 -14.00
CA GLY A 119 -2.79 4.49 -13.35
C GLY A 119 -2.43 4.96 -11.93
N ILE A 120 -1.23 4.68 -11.43
CA ILE A 120 -0.80 4.99 -10.04
C ILE A 120 -0.91 6.48 -9.71
N ALA A 121 -0.37 7.36 -10.57
CA ALA A 121 -0.44 8.81 -10.36
C ALA A 121 -1.89 9.31 -10.27
N ASN A 122 -2.78 8.77 -11.11
CA ASN A 122 -4.19 9.12 -11.09
C ASN A 122 -4.86 8.65 -9.79
N ALA A 123 -4.52 7.44 -9.33
CA ALA A 123 -5.05 6.93 -8.06
C ALA A 123 -4.57 7.75 -6.85
N LEU A 124 -3.31 8.18 -6.83
CA LEU A 124 -2.74 9.06 -5.81
C LEU A 124 -3.46 10.42 -5.76
N LEU A 125 -3.64 11.07 -6.90
CA LEU A 125 -4.34 12.36 -6.99
C LEU A 125 -5.82 12.23 -6.58
N ASN A 126 -6.53 11.21 -7.07
CA ASN A 126 -7.92 10.96 -6.68
C ASN A 126 -8.07 10.70 -5.18
N ARG A 127 -7.08 10.06 -4.55
CA ARG A 127 -7.08 9.86 -3.10
C ARG A 127 -6.85 11.18 -2.38
N LEU A 128 -5.87 11.97 -2.82
CA LEU A 128 -5.54 13.27 -2.25
C LEU A 128 -6.72 14.25 -2.32
N GLU A 129 -7.42 14.33 -3.45
CA GLU A 129 -8.58 15.22 -3.66
C GLU A 129 -9.77 14.88 -2.75
N LYS A 130 -9.82 13.66 -2.21
CA LYS A 130 -10.92 13.17 -1.36
C LYS A 130 -10.55 13.13 0.14
N SER A 131 -9.33 13.50 0.49
CA SER A 131 -8.85 13.52 1.88
C SER A 131 -9.42 14.69 2.67
#